data_AF-A0A4Q1K1K3-F1
#
_entry.id   AF-A0A4Q1K1K3-F1
#
_cell.length_a   1.000
_cell.length_b   1.000
_cell.length_c   1.000
_cell.angle_alpha   90.00
_cell.angle_beta   90.00
_cell.angle_gamma   90.00
#
_symmetry.space_group_name_H-M   'P 1'
#
loop_
_entity.id
_entity.type
_entity.pdbx_description
1 polymer ?
#
loop_
_entity_poly.entity_id
_entity_poly.type
_entity_poly.pdbx_seq_one_letter_code
_entity_poly.pdbx_strand_id
1 'polypeptide(L)'
;MRIFAFILTFFYFIFTNAQVNEFTESELRTKADSEMAEYIEGMHESDSLKLRQKTYDSFSLLIKKFPKSENLSFYLYTKGCLADKKEEAKSCFKEVIQINSWSYYVIQSYVRLSWFAVKDKDFKLALQYLDSIEKMEQPNFHCGVELESYQSQLKNIRQECEKGLKTNTATNSR
;
A
#
# COMPACT_ATOMS: atom_id res chain seq x y z
N MET A 1 -28.42 -48.28 13.91
CA MET A 1 -27.38 -48.35 12.84
C MET A 1 -27.64 -47.43 11.63
N ARG A 2 -28.89 -47.18 11.20
CA ARG A 2 -29.17 -46.34 10.01
C ARG A 2 -28.89 -44.83 10.17
N ILE A 3 -29.03 -44.28 11.38
CA ILE A 3 -28.81 -42.85 11.66
C ILE A 3 -27.31 -42.49 11.62
N PHE A 4 -26.44 -43.37 12.11
CA PHE A 4 -24.99 -43.16 12.10
C PHE A 4 -24.41 -43.13 10.67
N ALA A 5 -24.93 -43.96 9.77
CA ALA A 5 -24.52 -43.94 8.37
C ALA A 5 -24.88 -42.61 7.67
N PHE A 6 -26.05 -42.04 7.99
CA PHE A 6 -26.52 -40.77 7.43
C PHE A 6 -25.66 -39.58 7.87
N ILE A 7 -25.26 -39.55 9.15
CA ILE A 7 -24.38 -38.52 9.68
C ILE A 7 -23.00 -38.59 9.02
N LEU A 8 -22.45 -39.81 8.86
CA LEU A 8 -21.14 -40.00 8.23
C LEU A 8 -21.11 -39.58 6.76
N THR A 9 -22.17 -39.87 6.01
CA THR A 9 -22.30 -39.42 4.61
C THR A 9 -22.50 -37.92 4.49
N PHE A 10 -23.20 -37.30 5.45
CA PHE A 10 -23.39 -35.85 5.48
C PHE A 10 -22.09 -35.11 5.80
N PHE A 11 -21.30 -35.62 6.75
CA PHE A 11 -19.95 -35.10 6.99
C PHE A 11 -19.03 -35.31 5.79
N TYR A 12 -19.03 -36.49 5.16
CA TYR A 12 -18.25 -36.72 3.94
C TYR A 12 -18.64 -35.73 2.82
N PHE A 13 -19.93 -35.44 2.64
CA PHE A 13 -20.40 -34.49 1.63
C PHE A 13 -20.02 -33.03 1.92
N ILE A 14 -20.01 -32.63 3.19
CA ILE A 14 -19.51 -31.31 3.63
C ILE A 14 -17.99 -31.23 3.39
N PHE A 15 -17.24 -32.29 3.70
CA PHE A 15 -15.78 -32.32 3.52
C PHE A 15 -15.35 -32.45 2.05
N THR A 16 -16.12 -33.12 1.18
CA THR A 16 -15.79 -33.24 -0.26
C THR A 16 -16.16 -31.99 -1.06
N ASN A 17 -17.17 -31.22 -0.63
CA ASN A 17 -17.49 -29.92 -1.26
C ASN A 17 -16.62 -28.77 -0.73
N ALA A 18 -15.80 -29.01 0.29
CA ALA A 18 -14.73 -28.11 0.71
C ALA A 18 -13.42 -28.40 -0.04
N GLN A 19 -13.47 -28.77 -1.32
CA GLN A 19 -12.38 -28.47 -2.25
C GLN A 19 -12.30 -26.95 -2.37
N VAL A 20 -11.72 -26.31 -1.36
CA VAL A 20 -11.26 -24.94 -1.44
C VAL A 20 -10.24 -24.97 -2.57
N ASN A 21 -10.55 -24.34 -3.71
CA ASN A 21 -9.55 -24.05 -4.72
C ASN A 21 -8.47 -23.20 -4.04
N GLU A 22 -7.43 -23.86 -3.56
CA GLU A 22 -6.31 -23.23 -2.88
C GLU A 22 -5.41 -22.65 -3.98
N PHE A 23 -5.78 -21.46 -4.44
CA PHE A 23 -4.94 -20.69 -5.36
C PHE A 23 -3.59 -20.43 -4.71
N THR A 24 -2.53 -20.67 -5.47
CA THR A 24 -1.16 -20.32 -5.07
C THR A 24 -0.98 -18.80 -5.01
N GLU A 25 0.03 -18.34 -4.28
CA GLU A 25 0.38 -16.91 -4.23
C GLU A 25 0.70 -16.37 -5.62
N SER A 26 1.40 -17.17 -6.43
CA SER A 26 1.76 -16.81 -7.80
C SER A 26 0.53 -16.56 -8.69
N GLU A 27 -0.46 -17.45 -8.64
CA GLU A 27 -1.69 -17.31 -9.45
C GLU A 27 -2.49 -16.05 -9.06
N LEU A 28 -2.65 -15.81 -7.75
CA LEU A 28 -3.33 -14.60 -7.28
C LEU A 28 -2.54 -13.34 -7.60
N ARG A 29 -1.21 -13.40 -7.57
CA ARG A 29 -0.33 -12.29 -7.96
C ARG A 29 -0.45 -11.99 -9.45
N THR A 30 -0.38 -12.99 -10.32
CA THR A 30 -0.54 -12.80 -11.77
C THR A 30 -1.88 -12.17 -12.10
N LYS A 31 -2.95 -12.59 -11.43
CA LYS A 31 -4.27 -11.96 -11.57
C LYS A 31 -4.24 -10.49 -11.12
N ALA A 32 -3.71 -10.20 -9.93
CA ALA A 32 -3.63 -8.84 -9.40
C ALA A 32 -2.81 -7.91 -10.29
N ASP A 33 -1.70 -8.41 -10.86
CA ASP A 33 -0.83 -7.66 -11.77
C ASP A 33 -1.56 -7.36 -13.10
N SER A 34 -2.33 -8.31 -13.63
CA SER A 34 -3.18 -8.10 -14.82
C SER A 34 -4.26 -7.03 -14.55
N GLU A 35 -4.93 -7.10 -13.41
CA GLU A 35 -5.95 -6.11 -13.03
C GLU A 35 -5.35 -4.73 -12.73
N MET A 36 -4.10 -4.67 -12.26
CA MET A 36 -3.36 -3.43 -12.13
C MET A 36 -3.03 -2.82 -13.50
N ALA A 37 -2.60 -3.63 -14.47
CA ALA A 37 -2.36 -3.16 -15.82
C ALA A 37 -3.64 -2.60 -16.46
N GLU A 38 -4.76 -3.32 -16.35
CA GLU A 38 -6.09 -2.83 -16.78
C GLU A 38 -6.45 -1.48 -16.13
N TYR A 39 -6.21 -1.34 -14.81
CA TYR A 39 -6.47 -0.08 -14.11
C TYR A 39 -5.58 1.07 -14.60
N ILE A 40 -4.29 0.82 -14.82
CA ILE A 40 -3.35 1.85 -15.30
C ILE A 40 -3.77 2.34 -16.70
N GLU A 41 -4.13 1.43 -17.60
CA GLU A 41 -4.58 1.77 -18.95
C GLU A 41 -5.91 2.54 -18.92
N GLY A 42 -6.86 2.11 -18.09
CA GLY A 42 -8.20 2.70 -17.96
C GLY A 42 -8.31 3.86 -16.96
N MET A 43 -7.22 4.38 -16.40
CA MET A 43 -7.30 5.28 -15.23
C MET A 43 -7.97 6.63 -15.50
N HIS A 44 -8.07 7.03 -16.77
CA HIS A 44 -8.72 8.26 -17.20
C HIS A 44 -10.14 8.03 -17.74
N GLU A 45 -10.61 6.79 -17.74
CA GLU A 45 -11.92 6.40 -18.24
C GLU A 45 -12.99 6.45 -17.14
N SER A 46 -14.26 6.42 -17.56
CA SER A 46 -15.41 6.46 -16.66
C SER A 46 -15.49 5.30 -15.68
N ASP A 47 -14.92 4.14 -16.03
CA ASP A 47 -14.93 2.94 -15.18
C ASP A 47 -13.68 2.80 -14.28
N SER A 48 -12.79 3.79 -14.28
CA SER A 48 -11.54 3.81 -13.50
C SER A 48 -11.73 3.48 -12.01
N LEU A 49 -12.83 3.93 -11.39
CA LEU A 49 -13.15 3.61 -9.98
C LEU A 49 -13.45 2.13 -9.76
N LYS A 50 -14.14 1.48 -10.70
CA LYS A 50 -14.42 0.04 -10.62
C LYS A 50 -13.15 -0.78 -10.82
N LEU A 51 -12.32 -0.37 -11.78
CA LEU A 51 -11.01 -0.99 -12.01
C LEU A 51 -10.12 -0.87 -10.77
N ARG A 52 -10.02 0.34 -10.20
CA ARG A 52 -9.28 0.59 -8.94
C ARG A 52 -9.76 -0.31 -7.81
N GLN A 53 -11.08 -0.43 -7.62
CA GLN A 53 -11.65 -1.28 -6.58
C GLN A 53 -11.35 -2.76 -6.81
N LYS A 54 -11.48 -3.25 -8.04
CA LYS A 54 -11.13 -4.63 -8.43
C LYS A 54 -9.67 -4.94 -8.09
N THR A 55 -8.74 -4.07 -8.50
CA THR A 55 -7.31 -4.21 -8.19
C THR A 55 -7.07 -4.18 -6.68
N TYR A 56 -7.71 -3.25 -5.96
CA TYR A 56 -7.61 -3.14 -4.50
C TYR A 56 -8.07 -4.44 -3.80
N ASP A 57 -9.17 -5.05 -4.26
CA ASP A 57 -9.71 -6.28 -3.69
C ASP A 57 -8.76 -7.46 -3.90
N SER A 58 -8.11 -7.55 -5.06
CA SER A 58 -7.10 -8.58 -5.35
C SER A 58 -5.86 -8.47 -4.46
N PHE A 59 -5.33 -7.26 -4.26
CA PHE A 59 -4.22 -7.07 -3.31
C PHE A 59 -4.65 -7.33 -1.85
N SER A 60 -5.89 -6.99 -1.49
CA SER A 60 -6.43 -7.31 -0.16
C SER A 60 -6.53 -8.82 0.07
N LEU A 61 -6.89 -9.58 -0.97
CA LEU A 61 -6.93 -11.04 -0.91
C LEU A 61 -5.53 -11.65 -0.75
N LEU A 62 -4.53 -11.12 -1.47
CA LEU A 62 -3.12 -11.54 -1.35
C LEU A 62 -2.61 -11.36 0.09
N ILE A 63 -2.82 -10.18 0.69
CA ILE A 63 -2.43 -9.90 2.08
C ILE A 63 -3.10 -10.87 3.05
N LYS A 64 -4.41 -11.12 2.86
CA LYS A 64 -5.19 -12.01 3.73
C LYS A 64 -4.73 -13.46 3.66
N LYS A 65 -4.43 -13.96 2.46
CA LYS A 65 -4.03 -15.37 2.24
C LYS A 65 -2.55 -15.61 2.55
N PHE A 66 -1.69 -14.62 2.32
CA PHE A 66 -0.24 -14.75 2.44
C PHE A 66 0.37 -13.67 3.35
N PRO A 67 -0.02 -13.59 4.64
CA PRO A 67 0.46 -12.57 5.57
C PRO A 67 1.94 -12.72 5.97
N LYS A 68 2.64 -13.74 5.44
CA LYS A 68 4.08 -13.97 5.64
C LYS A 68 4.85 -13.98 4.32
N SER A 69 4.22 -13.54 3.23
CA SER A 69 4.87 -13.45 1.91
C SER A 69 6.07 -12.51 1.96
N GLU A 70 7.13 -12.87 1.25
CA GLU A 70 8.28 -11.97 1.01
C GLU A 70 7.86 -10.71 0.22
N ASN A 71 6.75 -10.78 -0.53
CA ASN A 71 6.17 -9.68 -1.28
C ASN A 71 5.19 -8.83 -0.45
N LEU A 72 5.00 -9.11 0.85
CA LEU A 72 3.97 -8.45 1.66
C LEU A 72 4.12 -6.92 1.69
N SER A 73 5.35 -6.40 1.72
CA SER A 73 5.61 -4.95 1.64
C SER A 73 5.08 -4.33 0.34
N PHE A 74 5.23 -5.03 -0.79
CA PHE A 74 4.68 -4.61 -2.07
C PHE A 74 3.16 -4.63 -2.04
N TYR A 75 2.55 -5.72 -1.56
CA TYR A 75 1.10 -5.86 -1.53
C TYR A 75 0.43 -4.77 -0.68
N LEU A 76 0.96 -4.52 0.53
CA LEU A 76 0.48 -3.47 1.42
C LEU A 76 0.65 -2.08 0.81
N TYR A 77 1.83 -1.78 0.24
CA TYR A 77 2.07 -0.49 -0.41
C TYR A 77 1.08 -0.25 -1.57
N THR A 78 0.90 -1.25 -2.42
CA THR A 78 -0.01 -1.17 -3.57
C THR A 78 -1.46 -1.00 -3.13
N LYS A 79 -1.92 -1.79 -2.15
CA LYS A 79 -3.25 -1.60 -1.53
C LYS A 79 -3.41 -0.18 -1.00
N GLY A 80 -2.42 0.35 -0.29
CA GLY A 80 -2.43 1.71 0.26
C GLY A 80 -2.57 2.79 -0.83
N CYS A 81 -1.96 2.59 -2.00
CA CYS A 81 -2.09 3.50 -3.14
C CYS A 81 -3.48 3.47 -3.80
N LEU A 82 -4.18 2.34 -3.70
CA LEU A 82 -5.52 2.14 -4.29
C LEU A 82 -6.67 2.47 -3.33
N ALA A 83 -6.38 2.64 -2.04
CA ALA A 83 -7.38 2.87 -1.01
C ALA A 83 -8.13 4.20 -1.22
N ASP A 84 -9.45 4.15 -1.17
CA ASP A 84 -10.32 5.33 -1.28
C ASP A 84 -10.25 6.21 -0.03
N LYS A 85 -10.12 5.57 1.14
CA LYS A 85 -10.08 6.23 2.44
C LYS A 85 -8.65 6.57 2.83
N LYS A 86 -8.41 7.84 3.13
CA LYS A 86 -7.12 8.36 3.58
C LYS A 86 -6.53 7.60 4.77
N GLU A 87 -7.33 7.33 5.80
CA GLU A 87 -6.83 6.67 7.01
C GLU A 87 -6.47 5.20 6.76
N GLU A 88 -7.15 4.55 5.83
CA GLU A 88 -6.79 3.21 5.39
C GLU A 88 -5.46 3.21 4.60
N ALA A 89 -5.28 4.16 3.68
CA ALA A 89 -4.01 4.33 2.97
C ALA A 89 -2.85 4.53 3.96
N LYS A 90 -3.02 5.45 4.93
CA LYS A 90 -2.04 5.68 6.01
C LYS A 90 -1.75 4.41 6.81
N SER A 91 -2.77 3.61 7.14
CA SER A 91 -2.59 2.37 7.87
C SER A 91 -1.71 1.39 7.09
N CYS A 92 -1.97 1.21 5.79
CA CYS A 92 -1.17 0.33 4.95
C CYS A 92 0.30 0.78 4.90
N PHE A 93 0.56 2.07 4.71
CA PHE A 93 1.94 2.60 4.66
C PHE A 93 2.67 2.47 6.00
N LYS A 94 1.98 2.66 7.12
CA LYS A 94 2.56 2.42 8.45
C LYS A 94 2.88 0.94 8.67
N GLU A 95 2.02 0.04 8.20
CA GLU A 95 2.25 -1.40 8.30
C GLU A 95 3.49 -1.84 7.50
N VAL A 96 3.68 -1.32 6.27
CA VAL A 96 4.91 -1.54 5.48
C VAL A 96 6.17 -1.19 6.28
N ILE A 97 6.15 -0.04 6.95
CA ILE A 97 7.28 0.44 7.77
C ILE A 97 7.50 -0.44 9.00
N GLN A 98 6.44 -1.02 9.57
CA GLN A 98 6.54 -1.87 10.77
C GLN A 98 7.12 -3.26 10.45
N ILE A 99 6.74 -3.84 9.31
CA ILE A 99 7.16 -5.20 8.95
C ILE A 99 8.57 -5.24 8.34
N ASN A 100 9.11 -4.10 7.92
CA ASN A 100 10.40 -4.03 7.26
C ASN A 100 11.15 -2.75 7.62
N SER A 101 12.40 -2.88 8.06
CA SER A 101 13.28 -1.73 8.33
C SER A 101 13.95 -1.17 7.07
N TRP A 102 14.01 -1.96 5.99
CA TRP A 102 14.71 -1.59 4.76
C TRP A 102 14.11 -2.25 3.51
N SER A 103 13.39 -1.45 2.71
CA SER A 103 13.06 -1.77 1.33
C SER A 103 12.66 -0.51 0.56
N TYR A 104 12.64 -0.60 -0.77
CA TYR A 104 12.10 0.45 -1.63
C TYR A 104 10.70 0.92 -1.16
N TYR A 105 9.82 -0.02 -0.81
CA TYR A 105 8.45 0.28 -0.38
C TYR A 105 8.36 0.99 0.98
N VAL A 106 9.35 0.81 1.87
CA VAL A 106 9.44 1.57 3.13
C VAL A 106 9.69 3.04 2.84
N ILE A 107 10.67 3.36 1.97
CA ILE A 107 10.97 4.73 1.57
C ILE A 107 9.76 5.36 0.87
N GLN A 108 9.15 4.66 -0.09
CA GLN A 108 7.94 5.15 -0.75
C GLN A 108 6.77 5.37 0.22
N SER A 109 6.63 4.51 1.23
CA SER A 109 5.61 4.67 2.28
C SER A 109 5.86 5.93 3.12
N TYR A 110 7.10 6.22 3.50
CA TYR A 110 7.44 7.49 4.15
C TYR A 110 7.12 8.70 3.26
N VAL A 111 7.45 8.66 1.96
CA VAL A 111 7.12 9.74 1.01
C VAL A 111 5.61 9.99 0.96
N ARG A 112 4.79 8.93 0.87
CA ARG A 112 3.32 9.04 0.88
C ARG A 112 2.79 9.62 2.19
N LEU A 113 3.32 9.16 3.34
CA LEU A 113 2.94 9.67 4.65
C LEU A 113 3.33 11.15 4.83
N SER A 114 4.50 11.56 4.35
CA SER A 114 4.92 12.97 4.34
C SER A 114 3.94 13.85 3.58
N TRP A 115 3.48 13.42 2.40
CA TRP A 115 2.45 14.16 1.66
C TRP A 115 1.12 14.25 2.39
N PHE A 116 0.69 13.18 3.06
CA PHE A 116 -0.52 13.25 3.90
C PHE A 116 -0.35 14.22 5.06
N ALA A 117 0.80 14.20 5.73
CA ALA A 117 1.10 15.11 6.84
C ALA A 117 1.14 16.58 6.37
N VAL A 118 1.74 16.87 5.20
CA VAL A 118 1.68 18.21 4.58
C VAL A 118 0.23 18.63 4.31
N LYS A 119 -0.60 17.75 3.72
CA LYS A 119 -2.03 18.03 3.48
C LYS A 119 -2.82 18.27 4.78
N ASP A 120 -2.44 17.57 5.85
CA ASP A 120 -3.01 17.75 7.20
C ASP A 120 -2.44 18.97 7.94
N LYS A 121 -1.52 19.71 7.32
CA LYS A 121 -0.76 20.81 7.93
C LYS A 121 0.07 20.40 9.16
N ASP A 122 0.33 19.10 9.32
CA ASP A 122 1.25 18.57 10.32
C ASP A 122 2.68 18.57 9.75
N PHE A 123 3.21 19.78 9.57
CA PHE A 123 4.52 19.98 8.94
C PHE A 123 5.67 19.40 9.78
N LYS A 124 5.50 19.31 11.11
CA LYS A 124 6.51 18.71 11.99
C LYS A 124 6.61 17.21 11.75
N LEU A 125 5.46 16.51 11.70
CA LEU A 125 5.43 15.08 11.41
C LEU A 125 5.96 14.79 9.99
N ALA A 126 5.59 15.62 9.01
CA ALA A 126 6.12 15.49 7.65
C ALA A 126 7.66 15.58 7.61
N LEU A 127 8.26 16.52 8.34
CA LEU A 127 9.73 16.62 8.44
C LEU A 127 10.34 15.39 9.13
N GLN A 128 9.72 14.86 10.19
CA GLN A 128 10.19 13.64 10.86
C GLN A 128 10.24 12.44 9.91
N TYR A 129 9.26 12.31 9.01
CA TYR A 129 9.28 11.27 7.98
C TYR A 129 10.38 11.50 6.94
N LEU A 130 10.61 12.74 6.49
CA LEU A 130 11.72 13.06 5.59
C LEU A 130 13.09 12.78 6.23
N ASP A 131 13.29 13.16 7.48
CA ASP A 131 14.53 12.90 8.21
C ASP A 131 14.76 11.39 8.46
N SER A 132 13.68 10.60 8.48
CA SER A 132 13.77 9.13 8.52
C SER A 132 14.28 8.57 7.19
N ILE A 133 13.83 9.10 6.06
CA ILE A 133 14.31 8.72 4.72
C ILE A 133 15.81 9.04 4.56
N GLU A 134 16.27 10.20 5.03
CA GLU A 134 17.68 10.61 4.91
C GLU A 134 18.66 9.69 5.66
N LYS A 135 18.18 9.02 6.71
CA LYS A 135 18.97 8.05 7.48
C LYS A 135 18.99 6.65 6.85
N MET A 136 18.17 6.41 5.84
CA MET A 136 18.12 5.12 5.14
C MET A 136 19.14 5.07 4.01
N GLU A 137 19.63 3.88 3.73
CA GLU A 137 20.37 3.61 2.49
C GLU A 137 19.44 3.91 1.30
N GLN A 138 19.93 4.74 0.38
CA GLN A 138 19.15 5.22 -0.75
C GLN A 138 18.95 4.10 -1.77
N PRO A 139 17.79 4.04 -2.45
CA PRO A 139 17.52 2.98 -3.40
C PRO A 139 18.45 3.12 -4.62
N ASN A 140 18.79 1.99 -5.22
CA ASN A 140 19.50 1.98 -6.50
C ASN A 140 18.55 2.43 -7.61
N PHE A 141 18.91 3.49 -8.32
CA PHE A 141 18.14 4.02 -9.44
C PHE A 141 18.68 3.47 -10.76
N HIS A 142 17.79 3.12 -11.69
CA HIS A 142 18.16 2.53 -12.98
C HIS A 142 18.67 3.59 -13.96
N CYS A 143 18.25 4.84 -13.79
CA CYS A 143 18.68 5.96 -14.62
C CYS A 143 18.69 7.28 -13.85
N GLY A 144 19.42 8.28 -14.37
CA GLY A 144 19.52 9.61 -13.75
C GLY A 144 18.17 10.32 -13.58
N VAL A 145 17.24 10.11 -14.51
CA VAL A 145 15.89 10.71 -14.45
C VAL A 145 15.09 10.21 -13.25
N GLU A 146 15.25 8.94 -12.88
CA GLU A 146 14.59 8.33 -11.72
C GLU A 146 15.10 8.97 -10.42
N LEU A 147 16.42 9.12 -10.30
CA LEU A 147 17.08 9.80 -9.19
C LEU A 147 16.64 11.26 -9.07
N GLU A 148 16.68 12.02 -10.16
CA GLU A 148 16.29 13.44 -10.19
C GLU A 148 14.82 13.63 -9.80
N SER A 149 13.94 12.76 -10.30
CA SER A 149 12.52 12.79 -9.97
C SER A 149 12.27 12.52 -8.49
N TYR A 150 12.97 11.54 -7.92
CA TYR A 150 12.90 11.23 -6.49
C TYR A 150 13.41 12.38 -5.63
N GLN A 151 14.60 12.93 -5.93
CA GLN A 151 15.16 14.06 -5.21
C GLN A 151 14.27 15.30 -5.28
N SER A 152 13.68 15.55 -6.45
CA SER A 152 12.73 16.65 -6.65
C SER A 152 11.48 16.49 -5.79
N GLN A 153 10.95 15.26 -5.66
CA GLN A 153 9.82 15.00 -4.77
C GLN A 153 10.15 15.33 -3.31
N LEU A 154 11.28 14.84 -2.79
CA LEU A 154 11.69 15.12 -1.41
C LEU A 154 11.89 16.61 -1.16
N LYS A 155 12.56 17.30 -2.10
CA LYS A 155 12.79 18.75 -2.04
C LYS A 155 11.48 19.53 -1.98
N ASN A 156 10.51 19.17 -2.82
CA ASN A 156 9.21 19.84 -2.88
C ASN A 156 8.43 19.69 -1.57
N ILE A 157 8.40 18.48 -0.98
CA ILE A 157 7.76 18.25 0.32
C ILE A 157 8.43 19.11 1.40
N ARG A 158 9.77 19.13 1.45
CA ARG A 158 10.53 19.91 2.44
C ARG A 158 10.23 21.41 2.32
N GLN A 159 10.17 21.94 1.10
CA GLN A 159 9.81 23.35 0.84
C GLN A 159 8.40 23.69 1.33
N GLU A 160 7.42 22.83 1.09
CA GLU A 160 6.05 23.03 1.61
C GLU A 160 6.01 23.02 3.14
N CYS A 161 6.76 22.13 3.79
CA CYS A 161 6.90 22.13 5.25
C CYS A 161 7.49 23.43 5.79
N GLU A 162 8.60 23.90 5.21
CA GLU A 162 9.26 25.14 5.63
C GLU A 162 8.37 26.36 5.46
N LYS A 163 7.65 26.44 4.34
CA LYS A 163 6.68 27.51 4.08
C LYS A 163 5.57 27.49 5.12
N GLY A 164 4.97 26.32 5.37
CA GLY A 164 3.90 26.15 6.35
C GLY A 164 4.32 26.53 7.77
N LEU A 165 5.53 26.16 8.19
CA LEU A 165 6.06 26.50 9.52
C LEU A 165 6.30 28.00 9.69
N LYS A 166 6.84 28.69 8.68
CA LYS A 166 7.06 30.14 8.71
C LYS A 166 5.76 30.94 8.80
N THR A 167 4.70 30.48 8.14
CA THR A 167 3.38 31.14 8.22
C THR A 167 2.73 30.95 9.60
N ASN A 168 2.87 29.75 10.19
CA ASN A 168 2.31 29.47 11.51
C ASN A 168 2.99 30.26 12.64
N THR A 169 4.31 30.47 12.57
CA THR A 169 5.03 31.29 13.57
C THR A 169 4.64 32.76 13.48
N ALA A 170 4.46 33.31 12.27
CA ALA A 170 4.02 34.69 12.07
C ALA A 170 2.57 34.95 12.55
N THR A 171 1.72 33.92 12.59
CA THR A 171 0.33 34.02 13.06
C THR A 171 0.24 33.98 14.58
N ASN A 172 1.12 33.21 15.25
CA ASN A 172 1.16 33.11 16.71
C ASN A 172 1.93 34.25 17.40
N SER A 173 2.53 35.16 16.64
CA SER A 173 3.27 36.33 17.14
C SER A 173 2.49 37.66 17.01
N ARG A 174 1.18 37.59 16.73
CA ARG A 174 0.24 38.72 16.70
C ARG A 174 -0.82 38.53 17.78
#